data_AF-A0A7J3XFL2-F1
#
_entry.id   AF-A0A7J3XFL2-F1
#
_cell.length_a   1.000
_cell.length_b   1.000
_cell.length_c   1.000
_cell.angle_alpha   90.00
_cell.angle_beta   90.00
_cell.angle_gamma   90.00
#
_symmetry.space_group_name_H-M   'P 1'
#
loop_
_entity.id
_entity.type
_entity.pdbx_description
1 polymer ?
#
loop_
_entity_poly.entity_id
_entity_poly.type
_entity_poly.pdbx_seq_one_letter_code
_entity_poly.pdbx_strand_id
1 'polypeptide(L)'
;MSKRPPHVRFEVPPEVSEKAYEAVRKARETGGKIKKGTNETTKAVERGQARLVVIAVDVDPPEVVLHLPYLCEEKKVPYIYVPSKKRLGEAAGIQVAAASVAILEPGGAKDLVEELIKAFHELKAKAGA
;
A
#
# COMPACT_ATOMS: atom_id res chain seq x y z
N MET A 1 6.04 23.23 11.00
CA MET A 1 6.95 22.73 9.95
C MET A 1 6.46 21.35 9.53
N SER A 2 5.52 21.28 8.58
CA SER A 2 4.96 20.00 8.12
C SER A 2 5.94 19.37 7.11
N LYS A 3 7.01 18.75 7.62
CA LYS A 3 7.92 17.96 6.78
C LYS A 3 7.17 16.69 6.38
N ARG A 4 6.71 16.65 5.13
CA ARG A 4 6.22 15.42 4.48
C ARG A 4 7.29 14.34 4.70
N PRO A 5 6.92 13.12 5.18
CA PRO A 5 7.89 12.04 5.33
C PRO A 5 8.58 11.75 4.00
N PRO A 6 9.90 11.47 3.99
CA PRO A 6 10.70 11.41 2.77
C PRO A 6 10.26 10.32 1.79
N HIS A 7 9.54 9.31 2.27
CA HIS A 7 9.00 8.22 1.46
C HIS A 7 7.65 8.52 0.81
N VAL A 8 6.98 9.62 1.15
CA VAL A 8 5.66 9.96 0.59
C VAL A 8 5.82 10.83 -0.65
N ARG A 9 5.46 10.28 -1.82
CA ARG A 9 5.64 10.96 -3.11
C ARG A 9 4.45 11.76 -3.60
N PHE A 10 3.23 11.36 -3.22
CA PHE A 10 1.99 12.04 -3.56
C PHE A 10 1.02 11.95 -2.39
N GLU A 11 0.06 12.87 -2.35
CA GLU A 11 -0.98 12.88 -1.34
C GLU A 11 -2.15 12.00 -1.77
N VAL A 12 -2.70 11.27 -0.81
CA VAL A 12 -3.84 10.36 -1.04
C VAL A 12 -5.05 10.96 -0.33
N PRO A 13 -6.17 11.20 -1.04
CA PRO A 13 -7.40 11.65 -0.40
C PRO A 13 -7.88 10.66 0.66
N PRO A 14 -8.49 11.14 1.77
CA PRO A 14 -8.98 10.27 2.85
C PRO A 14 -9.87 9.12 2.35
N GLU A 15 -10.73 9.39 1.37
CA GLU A 15 -11.63 8.41 0.76
C GLU A 15 -10.88 7.24 0.11
N VAL A 16 -9.77 7.51 -0.59
CA VAL A 16 -8.95 6.48 -1.25
C VAL A 16 -8.20 5.67 -0.19
N SER A 17 -7.71 6.30 0.87
CA SER A 17 -7.05 5.59 1.97
C SER A 17 -7.99 4.69 2.76
N GLU A 18 -9.25 5.07 2.96
CA GLU A 18 -10.27 4.20 3.59
C GLU A 18 -10.55 2.97 2.72
N LYS A 19 -10.73 3.16 1.41
CA LYS A 19 -10.87 2.06 0.44
C LYS A 19 -9.65 1.13 0.44
N ALA A 20 -8.44 1.67 0.62
CA ALA A 20 -7.23 0.85 0.70
C ALA A 20 -7.23 -0.07 1.94
N TYR A 21 -7.68 0.42 3.10
CA TYR A 21 -7.85 -0.44 4.29
C TYR A 21 -8.89 -1.53 4.06
N GLU A 22 -10.04 -1.17 3.47
CA GLU A 22 -11.10 -2.12 3.15
C GLU A 22 -10.63 -3.17 2.15
N ALA A 23 -9.89 -2.78 1.10
CA ALA A 23 -9.34 -3.70 0.11
C ALA A 23 -8.39 -4.72 0.75
N VAL A 24 -7.52 -4.31 1.66
CA VAL A 24 -6.62 -5.22 2.40
C VAL A 24 -7.43 -6.20 3.26
N ARG A 25 -8.43 -5.70 3.99
CA ARG A 25 -9.29 -6.53 4.84
C ARG A 25 -10.09 -7.54 4.02
N LYS A 26 -10.76 -7.08 2.97
CA LYS A 26 -11.59 -7.91 2.10
C LYS A 26 -10.74 -8.93 1.34
N ALA A 27 -9.55 -8.55 0.86
CA ALA A 27 -8.64 -9.49 0.19
C ALA A 27 -8.23 -10.63 1.13
N ARG A 28 -7.99 -10.34 2.41
CA ARG A 28 -7.72 -11.38 3.41
C ARG A 28 -8.94 -12.28 3.68
N GLU A 29 -10.11 -11.68 3.88
CA GLU A 29 -11.33 -12.41 4.31
C GLU A 29 -11.96 -13.26 3.19
N THR A 30 -11.78 -12.86 1.93
CA THR A 30 -12.44 -13.49 0.77
C THR A 30 -11.53 -14.44 -0.01
N GLY A 31 -10.58 -15.08 0.67
CA GLY A 31 -9.72 -16.11 0.06
C GLY A 31 -8.61 -15.56 -0.84
N GLY A 32 -8.30 -14.27 -0.78
CA GLY A 32 -7.13 -13.69 -1.41
C GLY A 32 -5.84 -13.97 -0.64
N LYS A 33 -4.71 -13.48 -1.17
CA LYS A 33 -3.38 -13.63 -0.58
C LYS A 33 -2.74 -12.27 -0.41
N ILE A 34 -2.34 -11.98 0.82
CA ILE A 34 -1.63 -10.76 1.19
C ILE A 34 -0.30 -11.10 1.87
N LYS A 35 0.70 -10.25 1.67
CA LYS A 35 1.99 -10.27 2.36
C LYS A 35 2.07 -9.07 3.28
N LYS A 36 2.54 -9.29 4.51
CA LYS A 36 2.47 -8.32 5.60
C LYS A 36 3.88 -7.93 6.04
N GLY A 37 4.10 -6.64 6.23
CA GLY A 37 5.39 -6.09 6.62
C GLY A 37 6.31 -5.85 5.42
N THR A 38 7.32 -5.00 5.64
CA THR A 38 8.19 -4.47 4.59
C THR A 38 8.99 -5.55 3.87
N ASN A 39 9.59 -6.50 4.61
CA ASN A 39 10.45 -7.52 4.00
C ASN A 39 9.67 -8.43 3.03
N GLU A 40 8.50 -8.90 3.44
CA GLU A 40 7.67 -9.75 2.58
C GLU A 40 7.02 -8.95 1.44
N THR A 41 6.70 -7.68 1.68
CA THR A 41 6.24 -6.75 0.61
C THR A 41 7.33 -6.58 -0.44
N THR A 42 8.57 -6.32 -0.03
CA THR A 42 9.73 -6.13 -0.92
C THR A 42 9.93 -7.36 -1.81
N LYS A 43 9.99 -8.55 -1.21
CA LYS A 43 10.12 -9.81 -1.97
C LYS A 43 8.97 -10.03 -2.96
N ALA A 44 7.74 -9.67 -2.59
CA ALA A 44 6.59 -9.84 -3.47
C ALA A 44 6.65 -8.91 -4.68
N VAL A 45 7.15 -7.69 -4.51
CA VAL A 45 7.37 -6.74 -5.61
C VAL A 45 8.53 -7.20 -6.49
N GLU A 46 9.67 -7.60 -5.91
CA GLU A 46 10.84 -8.10 -6.65
C GLU A 46 10.50 -9.32 -7.53
N ARG A 47 9.66 -10.22 -7.02
CA ARG A 47 9.19 -11.42 -7.73
C ARG A 47 8.07 -11.14 -8.74
N GLY A 48 7.59 -9.90 -8.85
CA GLY A 48 6.47 -9.54 -9.73
C GLY A 48 5.13 -10.18 -9.35
N GLN A 49 4.96 -10.57 -8.08
CA GLN A 49 3.75 -11.22 -7.57
C GLN A 49 2.75 -10.21 -6.99
N ALA A 50 3.23 -9.03 -6.59
CA ALA A 50 2.39 -7.98 -6.01
C ALA A 50 1.50 -7.33 -7.08
N ARG A 51 0.20 -7.25 -6.81
CA ARG A 51 -0.80 -6.53 -7.63
C ARG A 51 -0.98 -5.10 -7.17
N LEU A 52 -0.95 -4.87 -5.87
CA LEU A 52 -1.06 -3.56 -5.23
C LEU A 52 -0.24 -3.56 -3.94
N VAL A 53 0.46 -2.46 -3.66
CA VAL A 53 1.19 -2.26 -2.40
C VAL A 53 0.56 -1.12 -1.61
N VAL A 54 0.35 -1.31 -0.32
CA VAL A 54 -0.16 -0.30 0.61
C VAL A 54 0.95 0.04 1.60
N ILE A 55 1.28 1.33 1.74
CA ILE A 55 2.40 1.83 2.55
C ILE A 55 1.87 2.80 3.59
N ALA A 56 2.26 2.63 4.85
CA ALA A 56 1.88 3.56 5.90
C ALA A 56 2.75 4.83 5.90
N VAL A 57 2.14 5.97 6.24
CA VAL A 57 2.82 7.27 6.32
C VAL A 57 3.49 7.49 7.67
N ASP A 58 2.88 7.05 8.77
CA ASP A 58 3.35 7.18 10.16
C ASP A 58 4.42 6.12 10.57
N VAL A 59 5.20 5.66 9.58
CA VAL A 59 6.33 4.74 9.82
C VAL A 59 7.50 5.53 10.39
N ASP A 60 7.98 5.07 11.54
CA ASP A 60 9.09 5.64 12.27
C ASP A 60 9.94 4.46 12.77
N PRO A 61 11.20 4.33 12.35
CA PRO A 61 11.94 5.23 11.46
C PRO A 61 11.52 5.09 9.96
N PRO A 62 11.45 6.19 9.17
CA PRO A 62 10.95 6.17 7.78
C PRO A 62 11.82 5.34 6.81
N GLU A 63 13.08 5.11 7.15
CA GLU A 63 14.05 4.31 6.41
C GLU A 63 13.53 2.89 6.13
N VAL A 64 12.64 2.38 6.99
CA VAL A 64 12.04 1.05 6.85
C VAL A 64 11.24 0.91 5.56
N VAL A 65 10.62 1.98 5.04
CA VAL A 65 9.75 1.93 3.84
C VAL A 65 10.25 2.81 2.70
N LEU A 66 11.40 3.46 2.87
CA LEU A 66 11.92 4.46 1.92
C LEU A 66 12.16 3.89 0.52
N HIS A 67 12.59 2.64 0.41
CA HIS A 67 12.87 1.96 -0.87
C HIS A 67 11.61 1.48 -1.59
N LEU A 68 10.49 1.28 -0.88
CA LEU A 68 9.29 0.66 -1.47
C LEU A 68 8.70 1.46 -2.65
N PRO A 69 8.52 2.79 -2.58
CA PRO A 69 8.00 3.55 -3.72
C PRO A 69 8.89 3.46 -4.96
N TYR A 70 10.23 3.53 -4.77
CA TYR A 70 11.20 3.41 -5.87
C TYR A 70 11.12 2.02 -6.51
N LEU A 71 11.11 0.97 -5.69
CA LEU A 71 11.03 -0.41 -6.16
C LEU A 71 9.71 -0.68 -6.89
N CYS A 72 8.59 -0.16 -6.37
CA CYS A 72 7.28 -0.29 -7.01
C CYS A 72 7.26 0.41 -8.37
N GLU A 73 7.88 1.57 -8.51
CA GLU A 73 7.99 2.27 -9.79
C GLU A 73 8.85 1.51 -10.81
N GLU A 74 10.01 0.98 -10.38
CA GLU A 74 10.88 0.18 -11.24
C GLU A 74 10.16 -1.08 -11.75
N LYS A 75 9.46 -1.79 -10.86
CA LYS A 75 8.70 -3.00 -11.20
C LYS A 75 7.32 -2.72 -11.78
N LYS A 76 6.94 -1.44 -11.96
CA LYS A 76 5.63 -1.00 -12.44
C LYS A 76 4.45 -1.56 -11.62
N VAL A 77 4.66 -1.74 -10.32
CA VAL A 77 3.64 -2.17 -9.36
C VAL A 77 2.96 -0.92 -8.78
N PRO A 78 1.63 -0.80 -8.83
CA PRO A 78 0.91 0.32 -8.25
C PRO A 78 0.97 0.29 -6.73
N TYR A 79 1.02 1.46 -6.10
CA TYR A 79 1.09 1.58 -4.65
C TYR A 79 0.24 2.76 -4.11
N ILE A 80 -0.22 2.66 -2.87
CA ILE A 80 -1.03 3.71 -2.21
C ILE A 80 -0.53 3.94 -0.79
N TYR A 81 -0.58 5.19 -0.37
CA TYR A 81 -0.29 5.58 1.01
C TYR A 81 -1.54 5.57 1.88
N VAL A 82 -1.37 5.13 3.12
CA VAL A 82 -2.40 5.18 4.16
C VAL A 82 -1.85 5.88 5.42
N PRO A 83 -2.67 6.62 6.17
CA PRO A 83 -2.17 7.48 7.24
C PRO A 83 -1.59 6.68 8.43
N SER A 84 -2.16 5.52 8.75
CA SER A 84 -1.80 4.74 9.95
C SER A 84 -1.36 3.30 9.67
N LYS A 85 -0.18 2.95 10.19
CA LYS A 85 0.40 1.59 10.23
C LYS A 85 -0.36 0.67 11.19
N LYS A 86 -0.95 1.22 12.24
CA LYS A 86 -1.77 0.46 13.19
C LYS A 86 -3.03 -0.07 12.52
N ARG A 87 -3.79 0.84 11.88
CA ARG A 87 -4.99 0.46 11.09
C ARG A 87 -4.65 -0.48 9.94
N LEU A 88 -3.47 -0.31 9.32
CA LEU A 88 -3.01 -1.22 8.26
C LEU A 88 -2.77 -2.64 8.79
N GLY A 89 -2.18 -2.76 9.99
CA GLY A 89 -1.99 -4.04 10.67
C GLY A 89 -3.32 -4.72 11.02
N GLU A 90 -4.26 -3.95 11.57
CA GLU A 90 -5.61 -4.43 11.89
C GLU A 90 -6.35 -4.92 10.63
N ALA A 91 -6.33 -4.15 9.54
CA ALA A 91 -6.89 -4.56 8.25
C ALA A 91 -6.23 -5.82 7.70
N ALA A 92 -4.90 -5.95 7.86
CA ALA A 92 -4.15 -7.15 7.48
C ALA A 92 -4.37 -8.34 8.44
N GLY A 93 -5.13 -8.16 9.53
CA GLY A 93 -5.47 -9.21 10.48
C GLY A 93 -4.32 -9.61 11.41
N ILE A 94 -3.47 -8.67 11.79
CA ILE A 94 -2.41 -8.87 12.79
C ILE A 94 -2.64 -7.94 13.98
N GLN A 95 -2.19 -8.35 15.16
CA GLN A 95 -2.36 -7.58 16.41
C GLN A 95 -1.33 -6.43 16.55
N VAL A 96 -0.39 -6.32 15.61
CA VAL A 96 0.69 -5.33 15.61
C VAL A 96 0.59 -4.44 14.38
N ALA A 97 1.25 -3.28 14.41
CA ALA A 97 1.32 -2.39 13.26
C ALA A 97 2.01 -3.04 12.05
N ALA A 98 1.54 -2.73 10.84
CA ALA A 98 2.20 -3.08 9.58
C ALA A 98 2.67 -1.81 8.88
N ALA A 99 3.98 -1.71 8.61
CA ALA A 99 4.53 -0.59 7.84
C ALA A 99 4.12 -0.62 6.36
N SER A 100 3.95 -1.83 5.81
CA SER A 100 3.45 -2.04 4.46
C SER A 100 2.72 -3.38 4.32
N VAL A 101 1.88 -3.49 3.30
CA VAL A 101 1.18 -4.72 2.91
C VAL A 101 1.19 -4.82 1.38
N ALA A 102 1.49 -6.00 0.83
CA ALA A 102 1.27 -6.29 -0.58
C ALA A 102 0.05 -7.20 -0.76
N ILE A 103 -0.83 -6.85 -1.69
CA ILE A 103 -1.91 -7.72 -2.15
C ILE A 103 -1.38 -8.49 -3.36
N LEU A 104 -1.34 -9.82 -3.28
CA LEU A 104 -0.89 -10.71 -4.36
C LEU A 104 -2.10 -11.25 -5.12
N GLU A 105 -3.10 -11.72 -4.38
CA GLU A 105 -4.37 -12.17 -4.93
C GLU A 105 -5.49 -11.36 -4.26
N PRO A 106 -6.27 -10.57 -5.02
CA PRO A 106 -7.28 -9.68 -4.45
C PRO A 106 -8.53 -10.41 -3.94
N GLY A 107 -8.79 -11.66 -4.36
CA GLY A 107 -10.00 -12.38 -4.00
C GLY A 107 -11.26 -11.58 -4.35
N GLY A 108 -12.20 -11.49 -3.41
CA GLY A 108 -13.40 -10.65 -3.50
C GLY A 108 -13.17 -9.14 -3.37
N ALA A 109 -11.93 -8.69 -3.19
CA ALA A 109 -11.56 -7.27 -3.24
C ALA A 109 -11.10 -6.79 -4.63
N LYS A 110 -11.32 -7.59 -5.68
CA LYS A 110 -10.87 -7.26 -7.04
C LYS A 110 -11.35 -5.88 -7.51
N ASP A 111 -12.63 -5.57 -7.34
CA ASP A 111 -13.20 -4.29 -7.77
C ASP A 111 -12.56 -3.09 -7.04
N LEU A 112 -12.36 -3.22 -5.73
CA LEU A 112 -11.68 -2.21 -4.92
C LEU A 112 -10.23 -2.04 -5.36
N VAL A 113 -9.52 -3.13 -5.62
CA VAL A 113 -8.12 -3.07 -6.08
C VAL A 113 -8.02 -2.41 -7.45
N GLU A 114 -8.92 -2.69 -8.38
CA GLU A 114 -8.95 -2.03 -9.69
C GLU A 114 -9.26 -0.52 -9.57
N GLU A 115 -10.18 -0.13 -8.69
CA GLU A 115 -10.47 1.27 -8.41
C GLU A 115 -9.25 2.00 -7.81
N LEU A 116 -8.58 1.37 -6.84
CA LEU A 116 -7.36 1.88 -6.23
C LEU A 116 -6.22 2.04 -7.25
N ILE A 117 -6.07 1.11 -8.18
CA ILE A 117 -5.08 1.22 -9.26
C ILE A 117 -5.37 2.43 -10.16
N LYS A 118 -6.63 2.67 -10.52
CA LYS A 118 -7.03 3.85 -11.30
C LYS A 118 -6.71 5.15 -10.53
N ALA A 119 -7.10 5.20 -9.25
CA ALA A 119 -6.80 6.33 -8.37
C ALA A 119 -5.28 6.58 -8.27
N PHE A 120 -4.47 5.53 -8.16
CA PHE A 120 -3.01 5.66 -8.16
C PHE A 120 -2.49 6.33 -9.44
N HIS A 121 -2.98 5.94 -10.61
CA HIS A 121 -2.55 6.55 -11.87
C HIS A 121 -2.94 8.02 -11.97
N GLU A 122 -4.14 8.39 -11.53
CA GLU A 122 -4.58 9.79 -11.49
C GLU A 122 -3.78 10.65 -10.50
N LEU A 123 -3.53 10.13 -9.29
CA LEU A 123 -2.75 10.82 -8.27
C LEU A 123 -1.29 10.97 -8.70
N LYS A 124 -0.71 9.94 -9.32
CA LYS A 124 0.65 10.00 -9.87
C LYS A 124 0.76 11.01 -11.01
N ALA A 125 -0.24 11.07 -11.90
CA ALA A 125 -0.27 12.05 -12.99
C ALA A 125 -0.34 13.49 -12.46
N LYS A 126 -1.14 13.73 -11.41
CA LYS A 126 -1.23 15.05 -10.76
C LYS A 126 0.04 15.45 -10.00
N ALA A 127 0.80 14.50 -9.48
CA ALA A 127 2.03 14.76 -8.73
C ALA A 127 3.28 14.90 -9.61
N GLY A 128 3.23 14.37 -10.84
CA GLY A 128 4.30 14.47 -11.84
C GLY A 128 4.09 15.58 -12.88
N ALA A 129 2.96 16.29 -12.82
CA ALA A 129 2.70 17.55 -13.54
C ALA A 129 3.13 18.74 -12.66
#